data_AF-A0A352LMK4-F1
#
_entry.id   AF-A0A352LMK4-F1
#
_cell.length_a   1.000
_cell.length_b   1.000
_cell.length_c   1.000
_cell.angle_alpha   90.00
_cell.angle_beta   90.00
_cell.angle_gamma   90.00
#
_symmetry.space_group_name_H-M   'P 1'
#
loop_
_entity.id
_entity.type
_entity.pdbx_description
1 polymer ?
#
loop_
_entity_poly.entity_id
_entity_poly.type
_entity_poly.pdbx_seq_one_letter_code
_entity_poly.pdbx_strand_id
1 'polypeptide(L)'
;MAGAQVMKKFIAVIIAAAVLGGGYFWYTQQAAHGASDELRFYGNVDIRQVSLAFEIAGRIRSVSADEGRVVKRGEVLAELDATTLLIQADMARARLGQASQTLKKLRNGSRPEEIEQAKGQYEAARARARKALTDYAIAEKLWKNPANRAMSTQQYETAKNSLAAAQADERIAEQALRLARIGPREEDIAAAKGALDEAQASVRLIEHQISLCRLVAPQDGVVRTRLLEAGDMVSSTKAVYTLALLTPKWVRMYVNEPNLGRVRPGMKALVYTDTAPDSPVQGTVGYISSVAEFTPKSVQTE
;
A
#
# COMPACT_ATOMS: atom_id res chain seq x y z
N MET A 1 -62.11 93.55 -12.14
CA MET A 1 -61.20 92.66 -11.40
C MET A 1 -61.67 91.21 -11.56
N ALA A 2 -61.14 90.45 -12.52
CA ALA A 2 -61.53 89.03 -12.70
C ALA A 2 -60.46 88.14 -13.40
N GLY A 3 -59.48 88.72 -14.11
CA GLY A 3 -58.49 87.94 -14.88
C GLY A 3 -57.31 87.35 -14.08
N ALA A 4 -56.96 87.90 -12.92
CA ALA A 4 -55.79 87.45 -12.15
C ALA A 4 -56.04 86.18 -11.31
N GLN A 5 -57.30 85.84 -11.04
CA GLN A 5 -57.67 84.71 -10.18
C GLN A 5 -57.77 83.39 -10.94
N VAL A 6 -58.06 83.45 -12.24
CA VAL A 6 -58.11 82.27 -13.13
C VAL A 6 -56.69 81.76 -13.44
N MET A 7 -55.74 82.67 -13.66
CA MET A 7 -54.34 82.31 -13.95
C MET A 7 -53.63 81.64 -12.76
N LYS A 8 -53.88 82.11 -11.53
CA LYS A 8 -53.36 81.46 -10.31
C LYS A 8 -53.91 80.05 -10.09
N LYS A 9 -55.18 79.80 -10.42
CA LYS A 9 -55.78 78.47 -10.35
C LYS A 9 -55.18 77.50 -11.38
N PHE A 10 -54.86 77.99 -12.58
CA PHE A 10 -54.22 77.18 -13.62
C PHE A 10 -52.77 76.78 -13.25
N ILE A 11 -52.00 77.71 -12.67
CA ILE A 11 -50.64 77.42 -12.19
C ILE A 11 -50.66 76.42 -11.03
N ALA A 12 -51.64 76.53 -10.12
CA ALA A 12 -51.79 75.58 -9.02
C ALA A 12 -52.11 74.16 -9.51
N VAL A 13 -52.92 74.01 -10.57
CA VAL A 13 -53.24 72.70 -11.18
C VAL A 13 -52.01 72.08 -11.85
N ILE A 14 -51.19 72.88 -12.53
CA ILE A 14 -49.95 72.38 -13.17
C ILE A 14 -48.93 71.93 -12.12
N ILE A 15 -48.78 72.67 -11.03
CA ILE A 15 -47.88 72.28 -9.92
C ILE A 15 -48.40 71.01 -9.23
N ALA A 16 -49.71 70.90 -9.00
CA ALA A 16 -50.30 69.68 -8.45
C ALA A 16 -50.09 68.46 -9.37
N ALA A 17 -50.25 68.63 -10.69
CA ALA A 17 -49.99 67.59 -11.67
C ALA A 17 -48.51 67.19 -11.74
N ALA A 18 -47.58 68.15 -11.61
CA ALA A 18 -46.14 67.88 -11.56
C ALA A 18 -45.72 67.17 -10.27
N VAL A 19 -46.29 67.53 -9.12
CA VAL A 19 -46.03 66.86 -7.84
C VAL A 19 -46.63 65.46 -7.80
N LEU A 20 -47.84 65.28 -8.34
CA LEU A 20 -48.47 63.96 -8.45
C LEU A 20 -47.75 63.08 -9.47
N GLY A 21 -47.33 63.64 -10.61
CA GLY A 21 -46.54 62.93 -11.63
C GLY A 21 -45.14 62.57 -11.13
N GLY A 22 -44.46 63.49 -10.43
CA GLY A 22 -43.17 63.25 -9.81
C GLY A 22 -43.23 62.24 -8.66
N GLY A 23 -44.28 62.32 -7.83
CA GLY A 23 -44.54 61.35 -6.76
C GLY A 23 -44.89 59.96 -7.30
N TYR A 24 -45.66 59.87 -8.38
CA TYR A 24 -45.98 58.61 -9.07
C TYR A 24 -44.75 58.00 -9.76
N PHE A 25 -43.91 58.83 -10.38
CA PHE A 25 -42.65 58.38 -10.98
C PHE A 25 -41.64 57.92 -9.92
N TRP A 26 -41.57 58.61 -8.78
CA TRP A 26 -40.71 58.23 -7.66
C TRP A 26 -41.20 56.94 -6.98
N TYR A 27 -42.52 56.79 -6.78
CA TYR A 27 -43.13 55.58 -6.24
C TYR A 27 -42.94 54.37 -7.17
N THR A 28 -43.07 54.56 -8.49
CA THR A 28 -42.82 53.47 -9.46
C THR A 28 -41.33 53.14 -9.59
N GLN A 29 -40.42 54.11 -9.48
CA GLN A 29 -38.98 53.82 -9.38
C GLN A 29 -38.62 53.09 -8.08
N GLN A 30 -39.23 53.46 -6.95
CA GLN A 30 -38.90 52.85 -5.66
C GLN A 30 -39.51 51.44 -5.50
N ALA A 31 -40.70 51.19 -6.08
CA ALA A 31 -41.28 49.85 -6.19
C ALA A 31 -40.46 48.93 -7.12
N ALA A 32 -39.81 49.47 -8.15
CA ALA A 32 -38.89 48.70 -9.01
C ALA A 32 -37.55 48.34 -8.33
N HIS A 33 -37.14 49.08 -7.28
CA HIS A 33 -35.94 48.78 -6.48
C HIS A 33 -36.22 47.82 -5.30
N GLY A 34 -37.47 47.36 -5.15
CA GLY A 34 -37.87 46.33 -4.19
C GLY A 34 -37.61 44.88 -4.64
N ALA A 35 -36.75 44.67 -5.64
CA ALA A 35 -36.29 43.34 -6.01
C ALA A 35 -35.30 42.86 -4.94
N SER A 36 -35.81 42.04 -4.02
CA SER A 36 -35.09 41.24 -3.03
C SER A 36 -33.59 41.07 -3.35
N ASP A 37 -32.71 41.44 -2.42
CA ASP A 37 -31.24 41.25 -2.46
C ASP A 37 -30.82 39.75 -2.49
N GLU A 38 -31.76 38.85 -2.78
CA GLU A 38 -31.58 37.42 -2.90
C GLU A 38 -31.16 37.10 -4.34
N LEU A 39 -29.89 36.75 -4.50
CA LEU A 39 -29.34 36.24 -5.76
C LEU A 39 -29.80 34.79 -5.97
N ARG A 40 -30.69 34.59 -6.94
CA ARG A 40 -31.15 33.25 -7.36
C ARG A 40 -30.47 32.84 -8.65
N PHE A 41 -29.84 31.67 -8.64
CA PHE A 41 -29.17 31.09 -9.80
C PHE A 41 -29.65 29.65 -10.00
N TYR A 42 -29.69 29.23 -11.26
CA TYR A 42 -29.97 27.86 -11.65
C TYR A 42 -28.65 27.14 -11.96
N GLY A 43 -28.64 25.84 -11.67
CA GLY A 43 -27.44 25.04 -11.78
C GLY A 43 -27.74 23.56 -11.79
N ASN A 44 -26.71 22.75 -12.02
CA ASN A 44 -26.78 21.31 -12.03
C ASN A 44 -25.95 20.71 -10.89
N VAL A 45 -26.45 19.61 -10.33
CA VAL A 45 -25.66 18.79 -9.40
C VAL A 45 -24.63 18.04 -10.22
N ASP A 46 -23.35 18.29 -9.93
CA ASP A 46 -22.21 17.63 -10.55
C ASP A 46 -21.70 16.56 -9.59
N ILE A 47 -21.53 15.34 -10.09
CA ILE A 47 -21.08 14.20 -9.30
C ILE A 47 -19.71 13.80 -9.80
N ARG A 48 -18.74 13.84 -8.89
CA ARG A 48 -17.39 13.35 -9.19
C ARG A 48 -17.46 11.86 -9.47
N GLN A 49 -16.72 11.43 -10.48
CA GLN A 49 -16.64 10.02 -10.84
C GLN A 49 -15.20 9.53 -10.81
N VAL A 50 -15.02 8.25 -10.52
CA VAL A 50 -13.73 7.57 -10.59
C VAL A 50 -13.86 6.32 -11.44
N SER A 51 -12.92 6.15 -12.35
CA SER A 51 -12.82 4.96 -13.18
C SER A 51 -11.90 3.95 -12.49
N LEU A 52 -12.42 2.77 -12.21
CA LEU A 52 -11.70 1.71 -11.51
C LEU A 52 -11.17 0.70 -12.53
N ALA A 53 -9.85 0.51 -12.55
CA ALA A 53 -9.17 -0.49 -13.37
C ALA A 53 -8.32 -1.39 -12.46
N PHE A 54 -8.03 -2.61 -12.93
CA PHE A 54 -7.06 -3.48 -12.27
C PHE A 54 -5.64 -2.97 -12.53
N GLU A 55 -4.76 -3.05 -11.55
CA GLU A 55 -3.35 -2.67 -11.74
C GLU A 55 -2.56 -3.71 -12.56
N ILE A 56 -3.02 -4.96 -12.53
CA ILE A 56 -2.42 -6.08 -13.27
C ILE A 56 -3.36 -6.56 -14.38
N ALA A 57 -2.78 -7.11 -15.45
CA ALA A 57 -3.53 -7.74 -16.52
C ALA A 57 -3.97 -9.15 -16.12
N GLY A 58 -5.14 -9.57 -16.60
CA GLY A 58 -5.68 -10.88 -16.30
C GLY A 58 -7.06 -11.09 -16.90
N ARG A 59 -7.63 -12.28 -16.68
CA ARG A 59 -9.01 -12.58 -17.03
C ARG A 59 -9.90 -12.32 -15.83
N ILE A 60 -11.03 -11.64 -16.04
CA ILE A 60 -12.04 -11.44 -14.99
C ILE A 60 -12.69 -12.79 -14.69
N ARG A 61 -12.60 -13.24 -13.43
CA ARG A 61 -13.29 -14.43 -12.93
C ARG A 61 -14.74 -14.11 -12.58
N SER A 62 -14.96 -13.00 -11.89
CA SER A 62 -16.29 -12.61 -11.41
C SER A 62 -16.43 -11.10 -11.29
N VAL A 63 -17.68 -10.66 -11.43
CA VAL A 63 -18.11 -9.27 -11.30
C VAL A 63 -19.31 -9.28 -10.36
N SER A 64 -19.26 -8.50 -9.28
CA SER A 64 -20.18 -8.67 -8.13
C SER A 64 -21.14 -7.49 -7.93
N ALA A 65 -20.98 -6.41 -8.68
CA ALA A 65 -21.82 -5.22 -8.56
C ALA A 65 -22.50 -4.88 -9.89
N ASP A 66 -23.80 -4.61 -9.81
CA ASP A 66 -24.61 -4.14 -10.94
C ASP A 66 -24.70 -2.61 -10.94
N GLU A 67 -25.05 -2.06 -12.09
CA GLU A 67 -25.29 -0.63 -12.25
C GLU A 67 -26.42 -0.14 -11.34
N GLY A 68 -26.25 1.03 -10.74
CA GLY A 68 -27.18 1.60 -9.76
C GLY A 68 -26.98 1.10 -8.32
N ARG A 69 -26.15 0.07 -8.08
CA ARG A 69 -25.87 -0.43 -6.73
C ARG A 69 -25.00 0.54 -5.93
N VAL A 70 -25.39 0.79 -4.67
CA VAL A 70 -24.56 1.50 -3.69
C VAL A 70 -23.46 0.56 -3.18
N VAL A 71 -22.21 1.02 -3.20
CA VAL A 71 -21.04 0.28 -2.73
C VAL A 71 -20.32 1.04 -1.63
N LYS A 72 -19.76 0.31 -0.68
CA LYS A 72 -18.99 0.88 0.43
C LYS A 72 -17.49 0.80 0.17
N ARG A 73 -16.73 1.69 0.80
CA ARG A 73 -15.26 1.63 0.81
C ARG A 73 -14.77 0.23 1.21
N GLY A 74 -13.88 -0.34 0.38
CA GLY A 74 -13.28 -1.65 0.59
C GLY A 74 -14.12 -2.84 0.08
N GLU A 75 -15.34 -2.60 -0.41
CA GLU A 75 -16.16 -3.66 -1.02
C GLU A 75 -15.52 -4.16 -2.32
N VAL A 76 -15.44 -5.48 -2.48
CA VAL A 76 -14.89 -6.12 -3.68
C VAL A 76 -15.93 -6.07 -4.80
N LEU A 77 -15.55 -5.47 -5.93
CA LEU A 77 -16.44 -5.24 -7.08
C LEU A 77 -16.20 -6.26 -8.20
N ALA A 78 -14.95 -6.71 -8.37
CA ALA A 78 -14.57 -7.71 -9.35
C ALA A 78 -13.29 -8.44 -8.91
N GLU A 79 -13.13 -9.67 -9.38
CA GLU A 79 -11.93 -10.49 -9.13
C GLU A 79 -11.35 -11.04 -10.43
N LEU A 80 -10.02 -11.06 -10.53
CA LEU A 80 -9.29 -11.73 -11.59
C LEU A 80 -9.04 -13.20 -11.25
N ASP A 81 -8.80 -14.00 -12.29
CA ASP A 81 -8.33 -15.36 -12.12
C ASP A 81 -6.89 -15.39 -11.56
N ALA A 82 -6.79 -15.61 -10.26
CA ALA A 82 -5.53 -15.67 -9.54
C ALA A 82 -4.87 -17.07 -9.53
N THR A 83 -5.39 -18.05 -10.30
CA THR A 83 -4.94 -19.45 -10.21
C THR A 83 -3.42 -19.61 -10.37
N THR A 84 -2.82 -18.95 -11.37
CA THR A 84 -1.37 -18.98 -11.59
C THR A 84 -0.60 -18.35 -10.42
N LEU A 85 -1.08 -17.23 -9.88
CA LEU A 85 -0.43 -16.54 -8.77
C LEU A 85 -0.53 -17.33 -7.46
N LEU A 86 -1.65 -18.03 -7.23
CA LEU A 86 -1.80 -18.93 -6.09
C LEU A 86 -0.81 -20.09 -6.14
N ILE A 87 -0.63 -20.71 -7.31
CA ILE A 87 0.38 -21.76 -7.52
C ILE A 87 1.79 -21.21 -7.27
N GLN A 88 2.10 -20.01 -7.78
CA GLN A 88 3.38 -19.34 -7.53
C GLN A 88 3.59 -19.03 -6.04
N ALA A 89 2.54 -18.63 -5.33
CA ALA A 89 2.60 -18.39 -3.89
C ALA A 89 2.93 -19.68 -3.13
N ASP A 90 2.32 -20.80 -3.51
CA ASP A 90 2.61 -22.11 -2.91
C ASP A 90 4.06 -22.56 -3.18
N MET A 91 4.55 -22.33 -4.40
CA MET A 91 5.97 -22.57 -4.73
C MET A 91 6.91 -21.69 -3.89
N ALA A 92 6.58 -20.41 -3.72
CA ALA A 92 7.39 -19.49 -2.92
C ALA A 92 7.35 -19.84 -1.42
N ARG A 93 6.19 -20.25 -0.90
CA ARG A 93 6.05 -20.75 0.48
C ARG A 93 6.85 -22.02 0.71
N ALA A 94 6.87 -22.94 -0.26
CA ALA A 94 7.71 -24.14 -0.18
C ALA A 94 9.20 -23.79 -0.11
N ARG A 95 9.66 -22.83 -0.92
CA ARG A 95 11.04 -22.31 -0.88
C ARG A 95 11.38 -21.63 0.46
N LEU A 96 10.46 -20.83 1.00
CA LEU A 96 10.58 -20.25 2.34
C LEU A 96 10.72 -21.35 3.41
N GLY A 97 9.91 -22.40 3.31
CA GLY A 97 9.99 -23.57 4.18
C GLY A 97 11.36 -24.25 4.11
N GLN A 98 11.90 -24.47 2.90
CA GLN A 98 13.24 -25.03 2.71
C GLN A 98 14.34 -24.14 3.31
N ALA A 99 14.30 -22.84 3.05
CA ALA A 99 15.28 -21.89 3.62
C ALA A 99 15.24 -21.87 5.15
N SER A 100 14.04 -21.94 5.73
CA SER A 100 13.84 -22.02 7.19
C SER A 100 14.44 -23.29 7.79
N GLN A 101 14.25 -24.45 7.13
CA GLN A 101 14.85 -25.70 7.60
C GLN A 101 16.38 -25.68 7.47
N THR A 102 16.93 -25.08 6.42
CA THR A 102 18.39 -24.92 6.25
C THR A 102 18.97 -24.06 7.37
N LEU A 103 18.37 -22.90 7.67
CA LEU A 103 18.81 -22.06 8.78
C LEU A 103 18.69 -22.79 10.12
N LYS A 104 17.60 -23.53 10.34
CA LYS A 104 17.42 -24.33 11.56
C LYS A 104 18.47 -25.42 11.69
N LYS A 105 18.81 -26.11 10.60
CA LYS A 105 19.88 -27.11 10.56
C LYS A 105 21.23 -26.50 10.97
N LEU A 106 21.58 -25.33 10.43
CA LEU A 106 22.84 -24.66 10.76
C LEU A 106 22.86 -24.16 12.21
N ARG A 107 21.74 -23.61 12.72
CA ARG A 107 21.63 -23.19 14.12
C ARG A 107 21.71 -24.34 15.12
N ASN A 108 21.18 -25.50 14.77
CA ASN A 108 21.29 -26.69 15.61
C ASN A 108 22.72 -27.25 15.64
N GLY A 109 23.56 -26.89 14.66
CA GLY A 109 24.95 -27.29 14.57
C GLY A 109 25.14 -28.78 14.33
N SER A 110 26.26 -29.31 14.84
CA SER A 110 26.58 -30.74 14.75
C SER A 110 25.65 -31.57 15.61
N ARG A 111 25.32 -32.77 15.10
CA ARG A 111 24.47 -33.70 15.83
C ARG A 111 25.19 -34.26 17.07
N PRO A 112 24.51 -34.53 18.18
CA PRO A 112 25.14 -35.13 19.37
C PRO A 112 25.91 -36.42 19.05
N GLU A 113 25.38 -37.24 18.13
CA GLU A 113 26.00 -38.48 17.67
C GLU A 113 27.32 -38.23 16.93
N GLU A 114 27.42 -37.15 16.16
CA GLU A 114 28.66 -36.75 15.48
C GLU A 114 29.72 -36.29 16.49
N ILE A 115 29.30 -35.58 17.54
CA ILE A 115 30.19 -35.13 18.63
C ILE A 115 30.71 -36.32 19.43
N GLU A 116 29.85 -37.28 19.79
CA GLU A 116 30.28 -38.48 20.50
C GLU A 116 31.17 -39.39 19.64
N GLN A 117 30.91 -39.50 18.32
CA GLN A 117 31.82 -40.20 17.42
C GLN A 117 33.21 -39.54 17.39
N ALA A 118 33.28 -38.22 17.23
CA ALA A 118 34.56 -37.49 17.24
C ALA A 118 35.28 -37.62 18.59
N LYS A 119 34.52 -37.64 19.69
CA LYS A 119 35.06 -37.83 21.05
C LYS A 119 35.62 -39.23 21.23
N GLY A 120 34.94 -40.27 20.78
CA GLY A 120 35.45 -41.64 20.80
C GLY A 120 36.73 -41.80 19.98
N GLN A 121 36.82 -41.13 18.83
CA GLN A 121 38.05 -41.09 18.02
C GLN A 121 39.21 -40.40 18.75
N TYR A 122 38.94 -39.26 19.39
CA TYR A 122 39.91 -38.56 20.23
C TYR A 122 40.38 -39.42 21.41
N GLU A 123 39.47 -40.07 22.13
CA GLU A 123 39.81 -40.95 23.26
C GLU A 123 40.67 -42.14 22.81
N ALA A 124 40.35 -42.74 21.66
CA ALA A 124 41.16 -43.81 21.08
C ALA A 124 42.56 -43.35 20.64
N ALA A 125 42.67 -42.15 20.03
CA ALA A 125 43.96 -41.57 19.64
C ALA A 125 44.81 -41.21 20.87
N ARG A 126 44.18 -40.63 21.90
CA ARG A 126 44.81 -40.33 23.19
C ARG A 126 45.31 -41.58 23.91
N ALA A 127 44.55 -42.67 23.88
CA ALA A 127 44.99 -43.95 24.43
C ALA A 127 46.23 -44.49 23.70
N ARG A 128 46.27 -44.38 22.36
CA ARG A 128 47.43 -44.76 21.55
C ARG A 128 48.66 -43.90 21.86
N ALA A 129 48.50 -42.58 21.97
CA ALA A 129 49.58 -41.66 22.33
C ALA A 129 50.15 -41.96 23.73
N ARG A 130 49.28 -42.24 24.71
CA ARG A 130 49.71 -42.67 26.07
C ARG A 130 50.51 -43.97 26.05
N LYS A 131 50.08 -44.95 25.24
CA LYS A 131 50.82 -46.21 25.08
C LYS A 131 52.20 -45.94 24.48
N ALA A 132 52.27 -45.22 23.35
CA ALA A 132 53.53 -44.88 22.69
C ALA A 132 54.47 -44.06 23.59
N LEU A 133 53.92 -43.22 24.46
CA LEU A 133 54.70 -42.46 25.45
C LEU A 133 55.35 -43.38 26.48
N THR A 134 54.60 -44.38 26.95
CA THR A 134 55.11 -45.38 27.89
C THR A 134 56.19 -46.24 27.23
N ASP A 135 55.96 -46.69 25.99
CA ASP A 135 56.92 -47.49 25.22
C ASP A 135 58.22 -46.70 24.96
N TYR A 136 58.12 -45.42 24.59
CA TYR A 136 59.27 -44.53 24.45
C TYR A 136 60.02 -44.33 25.78
N ALA A 137 59.31 -44.12 26.90
CA ALA A 137 59.93 -43.95 28.21
C ALA A 137 60.69 -45.20 28.67
N ILE A 138 60.20 -46.40 28.34
CA ILE A 138 60.91 -47.66 28.58
C ILE A 138 62.15 -47.74 27.68
N ALA A 139 62.00 -47.47 26.38
CA ALA A 139 63.09 -47.48 25.41
C ALA A 139 64.21 -46.48 25.80
N GLU A 140 63.84 -45.28 26.24
CA GLU A 140 64.79 -44.25 26.68
C GLU A 140 65.60 -44.69 27.91
N LYS A 141 64.95 -45.31 28.91
CA LYS A 141 65.63 -45.85 30.10
C LYS A 141 66.62 -46.94 29.76
N LEU A 142 66.27 -47.85 28.83
CA LEU A 142 67.12 -48.95 28.39
C LEU A 142 68.30 -48.46 27.55
N TRP A 143 68.12 -47.43 26.72
CA TRP A 143 69.18 -46.85 25.90
C TRP A 143 70.20 -46.05 26.72
N LYS A 144 69.74 -45.32 27.75
CA LYS A 144 70.58 -44.48 28.62
C LYS A 144 71.42 -45.28 29.64
N ASN A 145 71.16 -46.56 29.87
CA ASN A 145 71.90 -47.35 30.86
C ASN A 145 73.20 -47.94 30.26
N PRO A 146 74.40 -47.45 30.64
CA PRO A 146 75.67 -47.85 30.03
C PRO A 146 76.10 -49.29 30.38
N ALA A 147 75.59 -49.87 31.46
CA ALA A 147 75.98 -51.21 31.91
C ALA A 147 75.34 -52.34 31.07
N ASN A 148 74.27 -52.07 30.32
CA ASN A 148 73.50 -53.09 29.62
C ASN A 148 72.79 -52.48 28.39
N ARG A 149 73.55 -52.11 27.34
CA ARG A 149 73.02 -51.64 26.03
C ARG A 149 72.24 -52.75 25.32
N ALA A 150 71.10 -53.13 25.87
CA ALA A 150 70.24 -54.20 25.39
C ALA A 150 69.38 -53.79 24.17
N MET A 151 69.40 -52.51 23.79
CA MET A 151 68.54 -51.95 22.74
C MET A 151 69.34 -51.22 21.68
N SER A 152 69.01 -51.44 20.40
CA SER A 152 69.71 -50.81 19.26
C SER A 152 69.26 -49.36 19.04
N THR A 153 70.12 -48.54 18.42
CA THR A 153 69.76 -47.16 18.03
C THR A 153 68.50 -47.14 17.15
N GLN A 154 68.34 -48.12 16.27
CA GLN A 154 67.17 -48.25 15.41
C GLN A 154 65.87 -48.45 16.20
N GLN A 155 65.91 -49.26 17.28
CA GLN A 155 64.75 -49.50 18.13
C GLN A 155 64.36 -48.24 18.93
N TYR A 156 65.35 -47.50 19.45
CA TYR A 156 65.09 -46.22 20.12
C TYR A 156 64.43 -45.20 19.18
N GLU A 157 65.02 -44.99 18.00
CA GLU A 157 64.47 -44.04 17.02
C GLU A 157 63.08 -44.47 16.52
N THR A 158 62.82 -45.77 16.39
CA THR A 158 61.47 -46.28 16.05
C THR A 158 60.45 -45.93 17.14
N ALA A 159 60.79 -46.12 18.42
CA ALA A 159 59.91 -45.77 19.53
C ALA A 159 59.65 -44.26 19.62
N LYS A 160 60.70 -43.45 19.42
CA LYS A 160 60.61 -41.99 19.37
C LYS A 160 59.73 -41.50 18.21
N ASN A 161 59.91 -42.05 17.02
CA ASN A 161 59.10 -41.72 15.84
C ASN A 161 57.64 -42.18 16.01
N SER A 162 57.42 -43.34 16.63
CA SER A 162 56.08 -43.85 16.96
C SER A 162 55.34 -42.94 17.94
N LEU A 163 56.03 -42.44 18.99
CA LEU A 163 55.48 -41.44 19.89
C LEU A 163 55.11 -40.15 19.16
N ALA A 164 56.03 -39.63 18.33
CA ALA A 164 55.79 -38.41 17.58
C ALA A 164 54.57 -38.53 16.65
N ALA A 165 54.43 -39.67 15.95
CA ALA A 165 53.28 -39.97 15.11
C ALA A 165 51.98 -40.06 15.93
N ALA A 166 51.98 -40.81 17.04
CA ALA A 166 50.78 -40.98 17.87
C ALA A 166 50.33 -39.66 18.53
N GLN A 167 51.25 -38.78 18.92
CA GLN A 167 50.93 -37.45 19.42
C GLN A 167 50.37 -36.53 18.33
N ALA A 168 50.87 -36.64 17.09
CA ALA A 168 50.31 -35.91 15.95
C ALA A 168 48.86 -36.36 15.68
N ASP A 169 48.61 -37.68 15.70
CA ASP A 169 47.27 -38.25 15.55
C ASP A 169 46.31 -37.80 16.65
N GLU A 170 46.75 -37.79 17.91
CA GLU A 170 45.95 -37.26 19.03
C GLU A 170 45.53 -35.81 18.79
N ARG A 171 46.47 -34.95 18.36
CA ARG A 171 46.18 -33.54 18.05
C ARG A 171 45.17 -33.43 16.91
N ILE A 172 45.32 -34.21 15.83
CA ILE A 172 44.37 -34.20 14.70
C ILE A 172 42.96 -34.56 15.19
N ALA A 173 42.83 -35.62 16.00
CA ALA A 173 41.54 -36.05 16.53
C ALA A 173 40.94 -35.03 17.52
N GLU A 174 41.78 -34.38 18.33
CA GLU A 174 41.34 -33.29 19.22
C GLU A 174 40.81 -32.09 18.42
N GLN A 175 41.50 -31.70 17.35
CA GLN A 175 41.04 -30.63 16.47
C GLN A 175 39.72 -30.97 15.77
N ALA A 176 39.54 -32.22 15.34
CA ALA A 176 38.30 -32.69 14.76
C ALA A 176 37.12 -32.63 15.76
N LEU A 177 37.34 -33.07 17.00
CA LEU A 177 36.35 -32.93 18.08
C LEU A 177 36.03 -31.46 18.38
N ARG A 178 37.05 -30.60 18.41
CA ARG A 178 36.87 -29.16 18.63
C ARG A 178 36.03 -28.54 17.51
N LEU A 179 36.30 -28.87 16.25
CA LEU A 179 35.54 -28.38 15.11
C LEU A 179 34.07 -28.83 15.17
N ALA A 180 33.83 -30.10 15.51
CA ALA A 180 32.47 -30.63 15.69
C ALA A 180 31.70 -29.94 16.83
N ARG A 181 32.39 -29.49 17.88
CA ARG A 181 31.76 -28.74 18.99
C ARG A 181 31.48 -27.28 18.66
N ILE A 182 32.34 -26.64 17.86
CA ILE A 182 32.14 -25.25 17.42
C ILE A 182 30.94 -25.18 16.46
N GLY A 183 30.81 -26.17 15.58
CA GLY A 183 29.71 -26.23 14.62
C GLY A 183 29.91 -25.30 13.41
N PRO A 184 28.81 -24.93 12.72
CA PRO A 184 28.83 -24.07 11.54
C PRO A 184 29.37 -22.68 11.84
N ARG A 185 29.90 -22.01 10.81
CA ARG A 185 30.42 -20.66 10.96
C ARG A 185 29.29 -19.64 11.02
N GLU A 186 29.53 -18.51 11.68
CA GLU A 186 28.57 -17.41 11.76
C GLU A 186 28.23 -16.85 10.36
N GLU A 187 29.19 -16.84 9.43
CA GLU A 187 28.99 -16.41 8.06
C GLU A 187 28.00 -17.32 7.31
N ASP A 188 28.05 -18.64 7.57
CA ASP A 188 27.13 -19.61 6.97
C ASP A 188 25.70 -19.42 7.52
N ILE A 189 25.59 -19.15 8.83
CA ILE A 189 24.29 -18.85 9.47
C ILE A 189 23.73 -17.53 8.95
N ALA A 190 24.57 -16.50 8.79
CA ALA A 190 24.18 -15.21 8.26
C ALA A 190 23.74 -15.31 6.79
N ALA A 191 24.45 -16.08 5.97
CA ALA A 191 24.07 -16.35 4.58
C ALA A 191 22.73 -17.09 4.49
N ALA A 192 22.51 -18.12 5.33
CA ALA A 192 21.25 -18.83 5.38
C ALA A 192 20.07 -17.96 5.89
N LYS A 193 20.34 -17.02 6.81
CA LYS A 193 19.36 -16.01 7.22
C LYS A 193 19.01 -15.07 6.07
N GLY A 194 20.01 -14.60 5.30
CA GLY A 194 19.77 -13.80 4.11
C GLY A 194 18.89 -14.51 3.08
N ALA A 195 19.16 -15.79 2.83
CA ALA A 195 18.34 -16.61 1.93
C ALA A 195 16.89 -16.79 2.44
N LEU A 196 16.71 -16.89 3.77
CA LEU A 196 15.37 -16.92 4.38
C LEU A 196 14.63 -15.59 4.16
N ASP A 197 15.31 -14.46 4.39
CA ASP A 197 14.73 -13.12 4.24
C ASP A 197 14.35 -12.84 2.78
N GLU A 198 15.17 -13.28 1.83
CA GLU A 198 14.89 -13.25 0.38
C GLU A 198 13.64 -14.07 0.03
N ALA A 199 13.58 -15.33 0.49
CA ALA A 199 12.42 -16.19 0.25
C ALA A 199 11.14 -15.60 0.85
N GLN A 200 11.25 -14.95 2.02
CA GLN A 200 10.11 -14.27 2.64
C GLN A 200 9.66 -13.05 1.84
N ALA A 201 10.61 -12.27 1.30
CA ALA A 201 10.30 -11.14 0.42
C ALA A 201 9.60 -11.61 -0.87
N SER A 202 10.03 -12.74 -1.43
CA SER A 202 9.38 -13.36 -2.60
C SER A 202 7.94 -13.75 -2.33
N VAL A 203 7.63 -14.36 -1.16
CA VAL A 203 6.25 -14.65 -0.75
C VAL A 203 5.42 -13.36 -0.65
N ARG A 204 5.94 -12.33 0.03
CA ARG A 204 5.23 -11.03 0.16
C ARG A 204 4.92 -10.38 -1.18
N LEU A 205 5.85 -10.46 -2.14
CA LEU A 205 5.65 -9.92 -3.48
C LEU A 205 4.48 -10.60 -4.19
N ILE A 206 4.43 -11.93 -4.15
CA ILE A 206 3.36 -12.69 -4.83
C ILE A 206 2.03 -12.49 -4.11
N GLU A 207 2.02 -12.44 -2.78
CA GLU A 207 0.81 -12.13 -2.00
C GLU A 207 0.27 -10.73 -2.31
N HIS A 208 1.15 -9.76 -2.51
CA HIS A 208 0.74 -8.43 -2.99
C HIS A 208 0.13 -8.50 -4.40
N GLN A 209 0.74 -9.23 -5.33
CA GLN A 209 0.17 -9.44 -6.67
C GLN A 209 -1.21 -10.11 -6.61
N ILE A 210 -1.41 -11.09 -5.72
CA ILE A 210 -2.73 -11.70 -5.48
C ILE A 210 -3.72 -10.66 -4.93
N SER A 211 -3.29 -9.75 -4.06
CA SER A 211 -4.16 -8.68 -3.56
C SER A 211 -4.62 -7.74 -4.69
N LEU A 212 -3.78 -7.51 -5.70
CA LEU A 212 -4.10 -6.72 -6.88
C LEU A 212 -5.09 -7.43 -7.84
N CYS A 213 -5.32 -8.74 -7.66
CA CYS A 213 -6.39 -9.46 -8.38
C CYS A 213 -7.80 -9.06 -7.90
N ARG A 214 -7.94 -8.30 -6.82
CA ARG A 214 -9.23 -7.83 -6.31
C ARG A 214 -9.40 -6.34 -6.58
N LEU A 215 -10.46 -5.99 -7.31
CA LEU A 215 -10.83 -4.60 -7.52
C LEU A 215 -11.77 -4.17 -6.40
N VAL A 216 -11.34 -3.24 -5.57
CA VAL A 216 -12.12 -2.73 -4.42
C VAL A 216 -12.57 -1.29 -4.65
N ALA A 217 -13.71 -0.92 -4.05
CA ALA A 217 -14.17 0.46 -4.05
C ALA A 217 -13.27 1.34 -3.15
N PRO A 218 -12.65 2.42 -3.67
CA PRO A 218 -11.76 3.27 -2.87
C PRO A 218 -12.51 4.12 -1.83
N GLN A 219 -13.79 4.39 -2.07
CA GLN A 219 -14.69 5.12 -1.18
C GLN A 219 -16.15 4.77 -1.48
N ASP A 220 -17.06 5.24 -0.64
CA ASP A 220 -18.50 5.05 -0.82
C ASP A 220 -18.98 5.74 -2.10
N GLY A 221 -19.83 5.04 -2.85
CA GLY A 221 -20.29 5.50 -4.14
C GLY A 221 -21.42 4.65 -4.70
N VAL A 222 -21.86 5.00 -5.90
CA VAL A 222 -22.85 4.22 -6.67
C VAL A 222 -22.19 3.77 -7.97
N VAL A 223 -22.38 2.51 -8.33
CA VAL A 223 -21.91 2.00 -9.62
C VAL A 223 -22.68 2.70 -10.72
N ARG A 224 -22.00 3.52 -11.52
CA ARG A 224 -22.60 4.25 -12.63
C ARG A 224 -22.69 3.38 -13.87
N THR A 225 -21.57 2.78 -14.24
CA THR A 225 -21.50 1.89 -15.39
C THR A 225 -20.55 0.73 -15.13
N ARG A 226 -20.90 -0.43 -15.68
CA ARG A 226 -20.05 -1.61 -15.79
C ARG A 226 -19.55 -1.72 -17.22
N LEU A 227 -18.24 -1.58 -17.42
CA LEU A 227 -17.63 -1.55 -18.76
C LEU A 227 -17.13 -2.91 -19.25
N LEU A 228 -17.01 -3.89 -18.34
CA LEU A 228 -16.46 -5.22 -18.61
C LEU A 228 -17.26 -6.28 -17.86
N GLU A 229 -17.33 -7.46 -18.44
CA GLU A 229 -18.07 -8.61 -17.91
C GLU A 229 -17.11 -9.74 -17.46
N ALA A 230 -17.66 -10.71 -16.73
CA ALA A 230 -16.91 -11.91 -16.39
C ALA A 230 -16.45 -12.65 -17.66
N GLY A 231 -15.18 -13.07 -17.69
CA GLY A 231 -14.54 -13.69 -18.85
C GLY A 231 -13.74 -12.73 -19.74
N ASP A 232 -13.97 -11.41 -19.62
CA ASP A 232 -13.18 -10.42 -20.37
C ASP A 232 -11.72 -10.38 -19.92
N MET A 233 -10.85 -9.98 -20.85
CA MET A 233 -9.44 -9.68 -20.56
C MET A 233 -9.29 -8.20 -20.17
N VAL A 234 -8.62 -7.96 -19.04
CA VAL A 234 -8.31 -6.61 -18.55
C VAL A 234 -6.84 -6.26 -18.77
N SER A 235 -6.59 -4.97 -18.92
CA SER A 235 -5.29 -4.32 -18.83
C SER A 235 -5.40 -3.11 -17.90
N SER A 236 -4.26 -2.60 -17.41
CA SER A 236 -4.21 -1.45 -16.50
C SER A 236 -4.72 -0.14 -17.08
N THR A 237 -4.97 -0.10 -18.38
CA THR A 237 -5.49 1.06 -19.11
C THR A 237 -7.00 1.07 -19.26
N LYS A 238 -7.69 -0.07 -19.09
CA LYS A 238 -9.13 -0.18 -19.32
C LYS A 238 -9.88 -0.28 -17.99
N ALA A 239 -10.79 0.67 -17.76
CA ALA A 239 -11.66 0.65 -16.60
C ALA A 239 -12.68 -0.49 -16.68
N VAL A 240 -12.95 -1.11 -15.54
CA VAL A 240 -13.97 -2.15 -15.33
C VAL A 240 -15.27 -1.50 -14.85
N TYR A 241 -15.17 -0.52 -13.95
CA TYR A 241 -16.31 0.22 -13.42
C TYR A 241 -16.07 1.73 -13.46
N THR A 242 -17.16 2.48 -13.55
CA THR A 242 -17.17 3.90 -13.15
C THR A 242 -18.03 4.06 -11.91
N LEU A 243 -17.45 4.58 -10.82
CA LEU A 243 -18.19 4.91 -9.60
C LEU A 243 -18.52 6.39 -9.55
N ALA A 244 -19.76 6.72 -9.22
CA ALA A 244 -20.22 8.05 -8.86
C ALA A 244 -20.03 8.26 -7.35
N LEU A 245 -19.22 9.24 -6.97
CA LEU A 245 -18.86 9.50 -5.58
C LEU A 245 -19.98 10.27 -4.87
N LEU A 246 -20.45 9.76 -3.74
CA LEU A 246 -21.56 10.38 -3.01
C LEU A 246 -21.14 11.58 -2.16
N THR A 247 -19.84 11.68 -1.81
CA THR A 247 -19.31 12.72 -0.93
C THR A 247 -17.91 13.15 -1.37
N PRO A 248 -17.60 14.46 -1.50
CA PRO A 248 -18.52 15.61 -1.44
C PRO A 248 -19.32 15.79 -2.75
N LYS A 249 -20.56 16.30 -2.65
CA LYS A 249 -21.39 16.68 -3.81
C LYS A 249 -21.09 18.13 -4.21
N TRP A 250 -21.05 18.41 -5.51
CA TRP A 250 -20.83 19.74 -6.04
C TRP A 250 -22.07 20.22 -6.77
N VAL A 251 -22.35 21.51 -6.67
CA VAL A 251 -23.39 22.16 -7.47
C VAL A 251 -22.69 23.18 -8.34
N ARG A 252 -22.87 23.06 -9.65
CA ARG A 252 -22.38 24.04 -10.61
C ARG A 252 -23.53 24.96 -10.95
N MET A 253 -23.34 26.25 -10.68
CA MET A 253 -24.29 27.29 -11.06
C MET A 253 -23.62 28.27 -12.02
N TYR A 254 -24.41 28.85 -12.92
CA TYR A 254 -23.95 29.87 -13.85
C TYR A 254 -24.38 31.23 -13.34
N VAL A 255 -23.40 32.13 -13.20
CA VAL A 255 -23.62 33.50 -12.71
C VAL A 255 -23.39 34.45 -13.87
N ASN A 256 -24.39 35.28 -14.20
CA ASN A 256 -24.27 36.30 -15.23
C ASN A 256 -23.22 37.35 -14.82
N GLU A 257 -22.46 37.87 -15.78
CA GLU A 257 -21.38 38.86 -15.56
C GLU A 257 -21.78 40.02 -14.63
N PRO A 258 -22.98 40.65 -14.75
CA PRO A 258 -23.35 41.75 -13.86
C PRO A 258 -23.45 41.37 -12.38
N ASN A 259 -23.75 40.09 -12.10
CA ASN A 259 -23.87 39.57 -10.74
C ASN A 259 -22.58 38.94 -10.23
N LEU A 260 -21.56 38.73 -11.08
CA LEU A 260 -20.32 38.06 -10.70
C LEU A 260 -19.57 38.79 -9.59
N GLY A 261 -19.54 40.14 -9.63
CA GLY A 261 -18.91 40.96 -8.59
C GLY A 261 -19.57 40.86 -7.20
N ARG A 262 -20.78 40.30 -7.12
CA ARG A 262 -21.52 40.09 -5.86
C ARG A 262 -21.26 38.71 -5.24
N VAL A 263 -20.66 37.78 -5.97
CA VAL A 263 -20.39 36.40 -5.50
C VAL A 263 -18.92 36.27 -5.09
N ARG A 264 -18.68 35.73 -3.88
CA ARG A 264 -17.33 35.54 -3.31
C ARG A 264 -17.16 34.11 -2.80
N PRO A 265 -15.95 33.53 -2.90
CA PRO A 265 -15.64 32.27 -2.23
C PRO A 265 -15.94 32.35 -0.72
N GLY A 266 -16.47 31.27 -0.16
CA GLY A 266 -16.88 31.18 1.25
C GLY A 266 -18.28 31.73 1.56
N MET A 267 -18.97 32.37 0.61
CA MET A 267 -20.37 32.80 0.82
C MET A 267 -21.27 31.59 1.06
N LYS A 268 -22.13 31.68 2.08
CA LYS A 268 -23.18 30.68 2.34
C LYS A 268 -24.22 30.75 1.24
N ALA A 269 -24.67 29.59 0.77
CA ALA A 269 -25.72 29.45 -0.22
C ALA A 269 -26.73 28.39 0.27
N LEU A 270 -28.00 28.61 -0.05
CA LEU A 270 -29.07 27.64 0.14
C LEU A 270 -29.34 26.99 -1.20
N VAL A 271 -29.21 25.66 -1.26
CA VAL A 271 -29.48 24.87 -2.46
C VAL A 271 -30.84 24.22 -2.31
N TYR A 272 -31.74 24.57 -3.23
CA TYR A 272 -33.05 23.95 -3.35
C TYR A 272 -33.01 22.94 -4.51
N THR A 273 -33.72 21.83 -4.35
CA THR A 273 -33.92 20.85 -5.42
C THR A 273 -35.40 20.74 -5.72
N ASP A 274 -35.75 20.41 -6.97
CA ASP A 274 -37.16 20.29 -7.39
C ASP A 274 -37.93 19.25 -6.56
N THR A 275 -37.24 18.23 -6.05
CA THR A 275 -37.80 17.19 -5.19
C THR A 275 -38.05 17.66 -3.75
N ALA A 276 -37.40 18.73 -3.31
CA ALA A 276 -37.49 19.23 -1.93
C ALA A 276 -37.44 20.78 -1.88
N PRO A 277 -38.48 21.48 -2.35
CA PRO A 277 -38.51 22.95 -2.40
C PRO A 277 -38.51 23.62 -1.01
N ASP A 278 -39.00 22.94 0.02
CA ASP A 278 -39.13 23.51 1.38
C ASP A 278 -37.95 23.15 2.31
N SER A 279 -36.99 22.34 1.84
CA SER A 279 -35.87 21.84 2.66
C SER A 279 -34.52 22.15 1.98
N PRO A 280 -34.01 23.39 2.12
CA PRO A 280 -32.75 23.76 1.50
C PRO A 280 -31.55 23.06 2.15
N VAL A 281 -30.64 22.60 1.30
CA VAL A 281 -29.32 22.12 1.75
C VAL A 281 -28.37 23.31 1.86
N GLN A 282 -27.77 23.48 3.04
CA GLN A 282 -26.77 24.52 3.25
C GLN A 282 -25.46 24.15 2.56
N GLY A 283 -24.91 25.07 1.78
CA GLY A 283 -23.62 24.94 1.13
C GLY A 283 -22.82 26.24 1.19
N THR A 284 -21.62 26.21 0.64
CA THR A 284 -20.74 27.38 0.51
C THR A 284 -20.18 27.46 -0.89
N VAL A 285 -19.99 28.68 -1.41
CA VAL A 285 -19.30 28.91 -2.68
C VAL A 285 -17.84 28.49 -2.54
N GLY A 286 -17.47 27.35 -3.12
CA GLY A 286 -16.11 26.82 -3.00
C GLY A 286 -15.13 27.45 -4.00
N TYR A 287 -15.52 27.54 -5.26
CA TYR A 287 -14.67 27.97 -6.37
C TYR A 287 -15.47 28.75 -7.40
N ILE A 288 -14.88 29.83 -7.91
CA ILE A 288 -15.41 30.62 -9.02
C ILE A 288 -14.45 30.42 -10.19
N SER A 289 -14.96 29.92 -11.32
CA SER A 289 -14.13 29.68 -12.52
C SER A 289 -13.56 30.98 -13.06
N SER A 290 -12.26 31.00 -13.35
CA SER A 290 -11.59 32.11 -14.05
C SER A 290 -11.86 32.12 -15.57
N VAL A 291 -12.54 31.08 -16.08
CA VAL A 291 -12.91 30.93 -17.49
C VAL A 291 -14.43 30.97 -17.59
N ALA A 292 -14.95 31.87 -18.42
CA ALA A 292 -16.37 31.95 -18.76
C ALA A 292 -16.75 30.82 -19.72
N GLU A 293 -17.92 30.21 -19.51
CA GLU A 293 -18.47 29.16 -20.38
C GLU A 293 -19.70 29.74 -21.10
N PHE A 294 -19.67 29.76 -22.44
CA PHE A 294 -20.69 30.43 -23.27
C PHE A 294 -21.96 29.59 -23.45
N THR A 295 -21.87 28.26 -23.28
CA THR A 295 -23.01 27.33 -23.35
C THR A 295 -22.83 26.20 -22.34
N PRO A 296 -23.83 25.91 -21.47
CA PRO A 296 -23.82 24.70 -20.67
C PRO A 296 -23.72 23.48 -21.61
N LYS A 297 -22.84 22.53 -21.30
CA LYS A 297 -22.66 21.31 -22.13
C LYS A 297 -23.91 20.43 -22.23
N SER A 298 -24.91 20.68 -21.40
CA SER A 298 -26.22 20.03 -21.43
C SER A 298 -27.19 20.95 -22.16
N VAL A 299 -27.58 20.61 -23.40
CA VAL A 299 -28.74 21.24 -24.02
C VAL A 299 -29.97 20.73 -23.27
N GLN A 300 -30.59 21.61 -22.49
CA GLN A 300 -31.87 21.33 -21.83
C GLN A 300 -32.97 21.53 -22.86
N THR A 301 -33.62 20.44 -23.26
CA THR A 301 -34.92 20.50 -23.94
C THR A 301 -35.99 20.17 -22.90
N GLU A 302 -36.91 21.10 -22.69
CA GLU A 302 -38.21 20.81 -22.07
C GLU A 302 -39.10 20.02 -23.03
#